data_AF-A0A2S4MIN6-F1
#
_entry.id   AF-A0A2S4MIN6-F1
#
_cell.length_a   1.000
_cell.length_b   1.000
_cell.length_c   1.000
_cell.angle_alpha   90.00
_cell.angle_beta   90.00
_cell.angle_gamma   90.00
#
_symmetry.space_group_name_H-M   'P 1'
#
loop_
_entity.id
_entity.type
_entity.pdbx_description
1 polymer ?
#
loop_
_entity_poly.entity_id
_entity_poly.type
_entity_poly.pdbx_seq_one_letter_code
_entity_poly.pdbx_strand_id
1 'polypeptide(L)'
;MSQDLTARAFEIADQSMVELLNCHAVRHDALTPIFGLSDENGIEVEAIDEADQGIRDAFEWLHLRGLADLIEDAAGTCIVLKGHALDYIGC
;
A
#
# COMPACT_ATOMS: atom_id res chain seq x y z
N MET A 1 -13.62 22.52 15.80
CA MET A 1 -12.44 22.02 16.54
C MET A 1 -12.21 20.51 16.40
N SER A 2 -13.18 19.69 16.00
CA SER A 2 -12.99 18.23 15.80
C SER A 2 -12.55 17.83 14.38
N GLN A 3 -13.03 18.52 13.34
CA GLN A 3 -12.82 18.11 11.95
C GLN A 3 -11.35 18.18 11.50
N ASP A 4 -10.59 19.20 11.96
CA ASP A 4 -9.17 19.34 11.61
C ASP A 4 -8.30 18.23 12.23
N LEU A 5 -8.63 17.81 13.46
CA LEU A 5 -7.93 16.70 14.14
C LEU A 5 -8.24 15.36 13.45
N THR A 6 -9.49 15.15 13.03
CA THR A 6 -9.88 13.96 12.27
C THR A 6 -9.18 13.89 10.92
N ALA A 7 -9.16 14.99 10.16
CA ALA A 7 -8.45 15.05 8.89
C ALA A 7 -6.95 14.74 9.06
N ARG A 8 -6.33 15.31 10.10
CA ARG A 8 -4.93 15.04 10.39
C ARG A 8 -4.66 13.58 10.80
N ALA A 9 -5.54 12.98 11.59
CA ALA A 9 -5.43 11.57 11.94
C ALA A 9 -5.51 10.66 10.70
N PHE A 10 -6.39 11.02 9.76
CA PHE A 10 -6.52 10.33 8.48
C PHE A 10 -5.26 10.45 7.61
N GLU A 11 -4.62 11.62 7.55
CA GLU A 11 -3.34 11.79 6.84
C GLU A 11 -2.23 10.94 7.45
N ILE A 12 -2.14 10.90 8.78
CA ILE A 12 -1.15 10.09 9.50
C ILE A 12 -1.37 8.59 9.22
N ALA A 13 -2.63 8.17 9.23
CA ALA A 13 -2.99 6.79 8.93
C ALA A 13 -2.64 6.41 7.48
N ASP A 14 -2.96 7.28 6.51
CA ASP A 14 -2.60 7.05 5.10
C ASP A 14 -1.10 6.91 4.92
N GLN A 15 -0.32 7.83 5.49
CA GLN A 15 1.14 7.76 5.46
C GLN A 15 1.63 6.46 6.09
N SER A 16 1.09 6.06 7.25
CA SER A 16 1.50 4.85 7.95
C SER A 16 1.21 3.57 7.15
N MET A 17 0.10 3.53 6.41
CA MET A 17 -0.22 2.38 5.55
C MET A 17 0.69 2.31 4.33
N VAL A 18 1.07 3.45 3.73
CA VAL A 18 2.07 3.47 2.65
C VAL A 18 3.43 3.00 3.15
N GLU A 19 3.84 3.41 4.36
CA GLU A 19 5.08 2.92 4.99
C GLU A 19 5.04 1.41 5.23
N LEU A 20 3.88 0.86 5.62
CA LEU A 20 3.73 -0.58 5.80
C LEU A 20 3.95 -1.34 4.48
N LEU A 21 3.43 -0.82 3.36
CA LEU A 21 3.73 -1.36 2.03
C LEU A 21 5.21 -1.24 1.69
N ASN A 22 5.87 -0.11 1.99
CA ASN A 22 7.32 0.04 1.75
C ASN A 22 8.16 -0.98 2.53
N CYS A 23 7.71 -1.38 3.72
CA CYS A 23 8.43 -2.34 4.56
C CYS A 23 8.20 -3.80 4.17
N HIS A 24 6.97 -4.14 3.77
CA HIS A 24 6.57 -5.54 3.59
C HIS A 24 6.47 -5.96 2.13
N ALA A 25 6.06 -5.07 1.23
CA ALA A 25 5.76 -5.43 -0.14
C ALA A 25 7.02 -5.41 -1.03
N VAL A 26 6.95 -6.14 -2.15
CA VAL A 26 8.06 -6.23 -3.11
C VAL A 26 8.10 -4.96 -3.95
N ARG A 27 9.26 -4.31 -4.04
CA ARG A 27 9.46 -3.14 -4.92
C ARG A 27 10.60 -3.38 -5.89
N HIS A 28 10.33 -3.16 -7.17
CA HIS A 28 11.36 -3.18 -8.21
C HIS A 28 12.08 -1.84 -8.37
N ASP A 29 11.40 -0.72 -8.08
CA ASP A 29 11.96 0.63 -8.14
C ASP A 29 11.36 1.54 -7.04
N ALA A 30 12.24 2.29 -6.37
CA ALA A 30 11.93 3.20 -5.27
C ALA A 30 11.03 4.39 -5.67
N LEU A 31 10.93 4.70 -6.96
CA LEU A 31 10.06 5.79 -7.46
C LEU A 31 8.76 5.29 -8.08
N THR A 32 8.62 3.97 -8.30
CA THR A 32 7.38 3.42 -8.85
C THR A 32 6.31 3.27 -7.78
N PRO A 33 5.05 3.64 -8.06
CA PRO A 33 3.93 3.48 -7.14
C PRO A 33 3.34 2.06 -7.16
N ILE A 34 4.10 1.08 -7.65
CA ILE A 34 3.65 -0.29 -7.85
C ILE A 34 4.41 -1.18 -6.85
N PHE A 35 3.64 -2.00 -6.14
CA PHE A 35 4.12 -2.87 -5.07
C PHE A 35 3.65 -4.30 -5.36
N GLY A 36 4.59 -5.20 -5.59
CA GLY A 36 4.34 -6.64 -5.66
C GLY A 36 4.03 -7.21 -4.28
N LEU A 37 3.41 -8.37 -4.24
CA LEU A 37 2.96 -8.99 -3.00
C LEU A 37 3.99 -9.99 -2.48
N SER A 38 4.06 -10.16 -1.17
CA SER A 38 4.82 -11.24 -0.55
C SER A 38 4.12 -11.78 0.69
N ASP A 39 4.40 -13.04 1.05
CA ASP A 39 3.94 -13.67 2.28
C ASP A 39 4.70 -13.18 3.53
N GLU A 40 4.35 -13.72 4.69
CA GLU A 40 4.98 -13.42 5.99
C GLU A 40 6.48 -13.78 6.06
N ASN A 41 6.98 -14.59 5.13
CA ASN A 41 8.38 -14.99 5.02
C ASN A 41 9.16 -14.11 4.03
N GLY A 42 8.51 -13.13 3.40
CA GLY A 42 9.08 -12.29 2.35
C GLY A 42 9.21 -13.00 1.01
N ILE A 43 8.47 -14.09 0.79
CA ILE A 43 8.42 -14.81 -0.49
C ILE A 43 7.33 -14.17 -1.34
N GLU A 44 7.65 -13.84 -2.60
CA GLU A 44 6.71 -13.23 -3.54
C GLU A 44 5.51 -14.15 -3.83
N VAL A 45 4.31 -13.58 -3.87
CA VAL A 45 3.03 -14.29 -4.11
C VAL A 45 2.20 -13.57 -5.17
N GLU A 46 1.28 -14.29 -5.82
CA GLU A 46 0.51 -13.76 -6.95
C GLU A 46 -0.87 -13.22 -6.56
N ALA A 47 -1.37 -13.54 -5.37
CA ALA A 47 -2.72 -13.21 -4.92
C ALA A 47 -2.74 -12.47 -3.58
N ILE A 48 -3.64 -11.49 -3.43
CA ILE A 48 -3.72 -10.61 -2.26
C ILE A 48 -4.11 -11.35 -0.96
N ASP A 49 -4.83 -12.46 -1.07
CA ASP A 49 -5.20 -13.30 0.07
C ASP A 49 -4.05 -14.12 0.63
N GLU A 50 -3.01 -14.36 -0.17
CA GLU A 50 -1.76 -15.02 0.22
C GLU A 50 -0.71 -14.05 0.79
N ALA A 51 -0.92 -12.75 0.59
CA ALA A 51 0.01 -11.73 1.04
C ALA A 51 0.07 -11.62 2.58
N ASP A 52 1.21 -11.15 3.07
CA ASP A 52 1.44 -10.78 4.45
C ASP A 52 0.30 -9.91 5.00
N GLN A 53 -0.06 -10.13 6.26
CA GLN A 53 -1.20 -9.44 6.87
C GLN A 53 -1.03 -7.91 6.85
N GLY A 54 0.20 -7.40 7.00
CA GLY A 54 0.48 -5.97 6.93
C GLY A 54 0.20 -5.38 5.55
N ILE A 55 0.53 -6.11 4.47
CA ILE A 55 0.21 -5.70 3.10
C ILE A 55 -1.30 -5.64 2.89
N ARG A 56 -2.01 -6.66 3.37
CA ARG A 56 -3.47 -6.74 3.26
C ARG A 56 -4.19 -5.62 3.99
N ASP A 57 -3.79 -5.35 5.24
CA ASP A 57 -4.37 -4.29 6.06
C ASP A 57 -4.12 -2.90 5.45
N ALA A 58 -2.90 -2.67 4.95
CA ALA A 58 -2.56 -1.43 4.26
C ALA A 58 -3.38 -1.26 2.97
N PHE A 59 -3.49 -2.32 2.16
CA PHE A 59 -4.30 -2.30 0.94
C PHE A 59 -5.77 -2.02 1.24
N GLU A 60 -6.37 -2.71 2.20
CA GLU A 60 -7.79 -2.51 2.55
C GLU A 60 -8.06 -1.07 2.95
N TRP A 61 -7.23 -0.51 3.83
CA TRP A 61 -7.35 0.88 4.25
C TRP A 61 -7.25 1.85 3.07
N LEU A 62 -6.18 1.74 2.26
CA LEU A 62 -5.92 2.64 1.15
C LEU A 62 -6.97 2.50 0.05
N HIS A 63 -7.46 1.29 -0.22
CA HIS A 63 -8.49 1.02 -1.22
C HIS A 63 -9.84 1.63 -0.82
N LEU A 64 -10.26 1.45 0.44
CA LEU A 64 -11.49 2.07 0.98
C LEU A 64 -11.47 3.59 0.86
N ARG A 65 -10.28 4.18 0.86
CA ARG A 65 -10.07 5.62 0.69
C ARG A 65 -9.85 6.07 -0.74
N GLY A 66 -9.87 5.15 -1.70
CA GLY A 66 -9.64 5.43 -3.11
C GLY A 66 -8.20 5.83 -3.41
N LEU A 67 -7.23 5.30 -2.67
CA LEU A 67 -5.79 5.59 -2.77
C LEU A 67 -4.96 4.42 -3.31
N ALA A 68 -5.56 3.24 -3.43
CA ALA A 68 -4.92 2.07 -4.01
C ALA A 68 -5.91 1.26 -4.86
N ASP A 69 -5.41 0.59 -5.88
CA ASP A 69 -6.10 -0.46 -6.63
C ASP A 69 -5.18 -1.68 -6.79
N LEU A 70 -5.78 -2.83 -7.12
CA LEU A 70 -5.04 -3.97 -7.64
C LEU A 70 -4.96 -3.89 -9.16
N ILE A 71 -3.79 -4.21 -9.69
CA ILE A 71 -3.54 -4.40 -11.12
C ILE A 71 -2.93 -5.78 -11.32
N GLU A 72 -3.15 -6.37 -12.48
CA GLU A 72 -2.49 -7.60 -12.90
C GLU A 72 -1.39 -7.28 -13.91
N ASP A 73 -0.22 -7.87 -13.72
CA ASP A 73 0.87 -7.83 -14.69
C ASP A 73 1.37 -9.24 -15.02
N ALA A 74 2.53 -9.33 -15.69
CA ALA A 74 3.11 -10.62 -16.08
C ALA A 74 3.69 -11.42 -14.90
N ALA A 75 3.92 -10.79 -13.75
CA ALA A 75 4.46 -11.37 -12.53
C ALA A 75 3.37 -11.69 -11.48
N GLY A 76 2.19 -11.09 -11.60
CA GLY A 76 1.02 -11.43 -10.76
C GLY A 76 0.16 -10.22 -10.41
N THR A 77 -0.53 -10.30 -9.28
CA THR A 77 -1.28 -9.16 -8.73
C THR A 77 -0.31 -8.20 -8.04
N CYS A 78 -0.44 -6.91 -8.34
CA CYS A 78 0.31 -5.83 -7.72
C CYS A 78 -0.65 -4.76 -7.17
N ILE A 79 -0.23 -4.09 -6.09
CA ILE A 79 -0.90 -2.88 -5.58
C ILE A 79 -0.33 -1.68 -6.31
N VAL A 80 -1.20 -0.83 -6.86
CA VAL A 80 -0.82 0.48 -7.39
C VAL A 80 -1.38 1.61 -6.53
N LEU A 81 -0.51 2.51 -6.09
CA LEU A 81 -0.90 3.72 -5.36
C LEU A 81 -1.38 4.82 -6.33
N LYS A 82 -2.32 5.63 -5.86
CA LYS A 82 -2.91 6.75 -6.62
C LYS A 82 -3.29 7.91 -5.69
N GLY A 83 -3.64 9.05 -6.29
CA GLY A 83 -4.06 10.24 -5.54
C GLY A 83 -2.94 10.79 -4.66
N HIS A 84 -3.29 11.28 -3.46
CA HIS A 84 -2.32 11.85 -2.52
C HIS A 84 -1.43 10.81 -1.84
N ALA A 85 -1.71 9.51 -1.97
CA ALA A 85 -0.79 8.48 -1.48
C ALA A 85 0.56 8.49 -2.21
N LEU A 86 0.61 9.07 -3.42
CA LEU A 86 1.85 9.27 -4.18
C LEU A 86 2.82 10.24 -3.48
N ASP A 87 2.31 11.15 -2.65
CA ASP A 87 3.12 12.13 -1.91
C ASP A 87 3.97 11.47 -0.81
N TYR A 88 3.69 10.20 -0.48
CA TYR A 88 4.40 9.42 0.53
C TYR A 88 5.42 8.44 -0.07
N ILE A 89 5.57 8.40 -1.40
CA ILE A 89 6.55 7.52 -2.04
C ILE A 89 7.94 8.15 -1.97
N GLY A 90 8.90 7.44 -1.37
CA GLY A 90 10.32 7.82 -1.37
C GLY A 90 10.70 8.90 -0.35
N CYS A 91 9.87 9.12 0.68
CA CYS A 91 10.23 9.89 1.87
C CYS A 91 11.19 9.13 2.78
#